data_AF-A0A4Q2Y1A9-F1
#
_entry.id   AF-A0A4Q2Y1A9-F1
#
_cell.length_a   1.000
_cell.length_b   1.000
_cell.length_c   1.000
_cell.angle_alpha   90.00
_cell.angle_beta   90.00
_cell.angle_gamma   90.00
#
_symmetry.space_group_name_H-M   'P 1'
#
loop_
_entity.id
_entity.type
_entity.pdbx_description
1 polymer ?
#
loop_
_entity_poly.entity_id
_entity_poly.type
_entity_poly.pdbx_seq_one_letter_code
_entity_poly.pdbx_strand_id
1 'polypeptide(L)'
;EVIIRTCKDPAEILEPAYDALVIGCGLHSTDEGFRQALRSTIKRSTLPTVLDAEALNLLSPEDLVELQGNHLLTPHPGEFRRLAPDLSGRMREDAARAFADRTTSTLLLKGCRTIVTRKGAPLWFNPTGTPGMATGGQGDLLSGVLGALLAIGNPPPEAAASGAWICGRAAERALLDPRLSPQSLLPTDVLHNLGGAFRDWAERTR
;
A
#
# COMPACT_ATOMS: atom_id res chain seq x y z
N GLU A 1 21.47 -3.97 2.24
CA GLU A 1 21.76 -5.32 1.71
C GLU A 1 20.43 -5.95 1.29
N VAL A 2 20.38 -6.65 0.15
CA VAL A 2 19.17 -7.39 -0.25
C VAL A 2 19.41 -8.85 0.05
N ILE A 3 18.65 -9.40 0.99
CA ILE A 3 18.75 -10.81 1.41
C ILE A 3 17.57 -11.55 0.81
N ILE A 4 17.85 -12.54 -0.05
CA ILE A 4 16.83 -13.46 -0.56
C ILE A 4 16.91 -14.74 0.27
N ARG A 5 15.84 -15.03 1.02
CA ARG A 5 15.74 -16.22 1.87
C ARG A 5 14.39 -16.91 1.64
N THR A 6 14.42 -18.24 1.58
CA THR A 6 13.19 -19.05 1.61
C THR A 6 12.69 -19.14 3.06
N CYS A 7 11.40 -18.88 3.24
CA CYS A 7 10.73 -18.92 4.54
C CYS A 7 9.67 -20.03 4.50
N LYS A 8 9.70 -20.97 5.46
CA LYS A 8 8.72 -22.07 5.54
C LYS A 8 7.61 -21.74 6.53
N ASP A 9 7.95 -21.11 7.66
CA ASP A 9 6.98 -20.57 8.61
C ASP A 9 6.98 -19.03 8.53
N PRO A 10 5.86 -18.40 8.13
CA PRO A 10 5.72 -16.95 8.15
C PRO A 10 6.17 -16.25 9.43
N ALA A 11 6.11 -16.91 10.59
CA ALA A 11 6.58 -16.32 11.85
C ALA A 11 8.08 -15.97 11.84
N GLU A 12 8.89 -16.66 11.01
CA GLU A 12 10.32 -16.40 10.87
C GLU A 12 10.62 -14.97 10.39
N ILE A 13 9.66 -14.30 9.71
CA ILE A 13 9.87 -12.92 9.22
C ILE A 13 9.98 -11.90 10.37
N LEU A 14 9.52 -12.26 11.57
CA LEU A 14 9.59 -11.40 12.76
C LEU A 14 10.85 -11.64 13.61
N GLU A 15 11.68 -12.63 13.28
CA GLU A 15 12.90 -12.93 14.05
C GLU A 15 14.03 -11.92 13.82
N PRO A 16 14.33 -11.47 12.58
CA PRO A 16 15.34 -10.44 12.34
C PRO A 16 14.83 -9.06 12.75
N ALA A 17 15.74 -8.17 13.12
CA ALA A 17 15.44 -6.77 13.41
C ALA A 17 15.22 -6.00 12.09
N TYR A 18 14.02 -6.09 11.52
CA TYR A 18 13.58 -5.26 10.41
C TYR A 18 12.92 -3.96 10.90
N ASP A 19 13.09 -2.87 10.17
CA ASP A 19 12.44 -1.58 10.49
C ASP A 19 10.98 -1.51 10.01
N ALA A 20 10.67 -2.19 8.90
CA ALA A 20 9.33 -2.29 8.34
C ALA A 20 9.17 -3.56 7.48
N LEU A 21 7.92 -3.92 7.21
CA LEU A 21 7.56 -5.08 6.38
C LEU A 21 6.69 -4.66 5.20
N VAL A 22 6.81 -5.38 4.08
CA VAL A 22 5.87 -5.34 2.96
C VAL A 22 5.43 -6.76 2.68
N ILE A 23 4.13 -7.04 2.77
CA ILE A 23 3.59 -8.39 2.64
C ILE A 23 2.52 -8.41 1.56
N GLY A 24 2.63 -9.39 0.65
CA GLY A 24 1.56 -9.82 -0.26
C GLY A 24 1.84 -9.69 -1.76
N CYS A 25 2.73 -8.78 -2.19
CA CYS A 25 3.13 -8.64 -3.60
C CYS A 25 3.75 -9.94 -4.14
N GLY A 26 3.17 -10.50 -5.21
CA GLY A 26 3.63 -11.76 -5.82
C GLY A 26 3.48 -13.00 -4.93
N LEU A 27 2.81 -12.87 -3.78
CA LEU A 27 2.58 -13.98 -2.87
C LEU A 27 1.38 -14.79 -3.35
N HIS A 28 1.57 -16.08 -3.55
CA HIS A 28 0.48 -17.02 -3.77
C HIS A 28 0.81 -18.32 -3.05
N SER A 29 -0.10 -18.77 -2.20
CA SER A 29 -0.01 -20.07 -1.54
C SER A 29 -1.39 -20.70 -1.47
N THR A 30 -1.46 -21.96 -1.88
CA THR A 30 -2.64 -22.83 -1.73
C THR A 30 -2.59 -23.64 -0.43
N ASP A 31 -1.50 -23.52 0.35
CA ASP A 31 -1.34 -24.20 1.63
C ASP A 31 -2.06 -23.41 2.74
N GLU A 32 -3.13 -23.99 3.28
CA GLU A 32 -3.96 -23.33 4.30
C GLU A 32 -3.22 -23.11 5.63
N GLY A 33 -2.29 -24.00 5.98
CA GLY A 33 -1.47 -23.85 7.19
C GLY A 33 -0.56 -22.63 7.10
N PHE A 34 0.10 -22.45 5.95
CA PHE A 34 0.90 -21.27 5.67
C PHE A 34 0.05 -19.99 5.69
N ARG A 35 -1.14 -20.01 5.06
CA ARG A 35 -2.06 -18.86 5.03
C ARG A 35 -2.49 -18.46 6.44
N GLN A 36 -2.85 -19.43 7.28
CA GLN A 36 -3.23 -19.20 8.68
C GLN A 36 -2.06 -18.66 9.51
N ALA A 37 -0.85 -19.21 9.32
CA ALA A 37 0.36 -18.74 9.99
C ALA A 37 0.70 -17.30 9.59
N LEU A 38 0.58 -16.95 8.30
CA LEU A 38 0.83 -15.60 7.81
C LEU A 38 -0.19 -14.60 8.34
N ARG A 39 -1.49 -14.94 8.32
CA ARG A 39 -2.55 -14.13 8.94
C ARG A 39 -2.27 -13.87 10.41
N SER A 40 -1.86 -14.89 11.16
CA SER A 40 -1.50 -14.77 12.59
C SER A 40 -0.26 -13.90 12.80
N THR A 41 0.72 -14.01 11.90
CA THR A 41 1.95 -13.21 11.92
C THR A 41 1.66 -11.73 11.67
N ILE A 42 0.82 -11.42 10.69
CA ILE A 42 0.36 -10.06 10.39
C ILE A 42 -0.25 -9.44 11.65
N LYS A 43 -1.22 -10.11 12.28
CA LYS A 43 -1.94 -9.59 13.47
C LYS A 43 -1.03 -9.35 14.67
N ARG A 44 0.03 -10.14 14.81
CA ARG A 44 1.00 -10.04 15.93
C ARG A 44 2.14 -9.05 15.65
N SER A 45 2.31 -8.59 14.42
CA SER A 45 3.43 -7.75 14.04
C SER A 45 3.35 -6.37 14.69
N THR A 46 4.36 -6.03 15.48
CA THR A 46 4.55 -4.68 16.03
C THR A 46 5.36 -3.79 15.09
N LEU A 47 5.84 -4.32 13.96
CA LEU A 47 6.56 -3.55 12.94
C LEU A 47 5.58 -2.79 12.02
N PRO A 48 5.92 -1.55 11.61
CA PRO A 48 5.26 -0.89 10.51
C PRO A 48 5.15 -1.81 9.30
N THR A 49 3.94 -2.06 8.81
CA THR A 49 3.72 -3.11 7.79
C THR A 49 2.79 -2.61 6.70
N VAL A 50 3.23 -2.70 5.44
CA VAL A 50 2.36 -2.56 4.26
C VAL A 50 1.72 -3.90 3.96
N LEU A 51 0.38 -3.92 3.92
CA LEU A 51 -0.43 -5.08 3.55
C LEU A 51 -1.06 -4.81 2.19
N ASP A 52 -0.58 -5.52 1.17
CA ASP A 52 -1.07 -5.39 -0.22
C ASP A 52 -1.48 -6.76 -0.78
N ALA A 53 -2.25 -6.76 -1.86
CA ALA A 53 -2.57 -7.97 -2.64
C ALA A 53 -3.01 -9.16 -1.77
N GLU A 54 -2.23 -10.25 -1.78
CA GLU A 54 -2.60 -11.48 -1.09
C GLU A 54 -2.65 -11.32 0.44
N ALA A 55 -1.86 -10.41 1.02
CA ALA A 55 -1.97 -10.13 2.46
C ALA A 55 -3.34 -9.57 2.82
N LEU A 56 -3.95 -8.76 1.94
CA LEU A 56 -5.30 -8.26 2.12
C LEU A 56 -6.35 -9.35 1.92
N ASN A 57 -6.14 -10.25 0.95
CA ASN A 57 -7.07 -11.38 0.69
C ASN A 57 -7.11 -12.39 1.85
N LEU A 58 -6.08 -12.44 2.69
CA LEU A 58 -6.02 -13.31 3.87
C LEU A 58 -6.84 -12.80 5.05
N LEU A 59 -7.17 -11.51 5.07
CA LEU A 59 -7.85 -10.87 6.18
C LEU A 59 -9.37 -10.97 6.02
N SER A 60 -10.05 -11.35 7.09
CA SER A 60 -11.50 -11.24 7.20
C SER A 60 -11.90 -9.90 7.82
N PRO A 61 -13.17 -9.47 7.69
CA PRO A 61 -13.66 -8.26 8.36
C PRO A 61 -13.39 -8.26 9.88
N GLU A 62 -13.42 -9.43 10.53
CA GLU A 62 -13.15 -9.61 11.95
C GLU A 62 -11.67 -9.44 12.29
N ASP A 63 -10.74 -9.71 11.36
CA ASP A 63 -9.32 -9.45 11.64
C ASP A 63 -9.00 -7.97 11.71
N LEU A 64 -9.76 -7.13 10.99
CA LEU A 64 -9.49 -5.70 10.88
C LEU A 64 -9.49 -5.01 12.26
N VAL A 65 -10.31 -5.48 13.19
CA VAL A 65 -10.39 -4.91 14.56
C VAL A 65 -9.19 -5.32 15.42
N GLU A 66 -8.51 -6.41 15.08
CA GLU A 66 -7.33 -6.92 15.79
C GLU A 66 -6.00 -6.39 15.22
N LEU A 67 -6.05 -5.78 14.03
CA LEU A 67 -4.89 -5.15 13.42
C LEU A 67 -4.37 -3.97 14.25
N GLN A 68 -3.05 -3.88 14.29
CA GLN A 68 -2.32 -2.84 15.01
C GLN A 68 -2.25 -1.54 14.18
N GLY A 69 -2.15 -0.39 14.85
CA GLY A 69 -2.22 0.94 14.20
C GLY A 69 -0.99 1.33 13.37
N ASN A 70 0.04 0.49 13.40
CA ASN A 70 1.26 0.57 12.61
C ASN A 70 1.10 -0.03 11.19
N HIS A 71 -0.05 -0.63 10.87
CA HIS A 71 -0.29 -1.20 9.54
C HIS A 71 -0.84 -0.18 8.55
N LEU A 72 -0.47 -0.38 7.28
CA LEU A 72 -0.94 0.35 6.12
C LEU A 72 -1.56 -0.63 5.12
N LEU A 73 -2.87 -0.54 4.92
CA LEU A 73 -3.62 -1.38 3.99
C LEU A 73 -3.78 -0.65 2.66
N THR A 74 -3.44 -1.31 1.55
CA THR A 74 -3.42 -0.68 0.22
C THR A 74 -4.41 -1.28 -0.78
N PRO A 75 -5.70 -1.53 -0.45
CA PRO A 75 -6.61 -2.22 -1.35
C PRO A 75 -6.92 -1.40 -2.61
N HIS A 76 -6.96 -2.07 -3.75
CA HIS A 76 -7.66 -1.59 -4.95
C HIS A 76 -9.17 -1.84 -4.83
N PRO A 77 -10.03 -1.28 -5.72
CA PRO A 77 -11.48 -1.42 -5.57
C PRO A 77 -11.99 -2.87 -5.49
N GLY A 78 -11.38 -3.79 -6.25
CA GLY A 78 -11.69 -5.23 -6.13
C GLY A 78 -11.34 -5.87 -4.77
N GLU A 79 -10.13 -5.66 -4.24
CA GLU A 79 -9.70 -6.11 -2.91
C GLU A 79 -10.58 -5.49 -1.81
N PHE A 80 -10.86 -4.19 -1.91
CA PHE A 80 -11.73 -3.48 -0.97
C PHE A 80 -13.13 -4.12 -0.90
N ARG A 81 -13.71 -4.50 -2.04
CA ARG A 81 -15.01 -5.18 -2.09
C ARG A 81 -14.99 -6.56 -1.41
N ARG A 82 -13.85 -7.26 -1.39
CA ARG A 82 -13.72 -8.53 -0.67
C ARG A 82 -13.55 -8.31 0.82
N LEU A 83 -12.76 -7.30 1.19
CA LEU A 83 -12.43 -6.98 2.58
C LEU A 83 -13.58 -6.32 3.33
N ALA A 84 -14.43 -5.54 2.64
CA ALA A 84 -15.60 -4.87 3.19
C ALA A 84 -16.77 -4.87 2.19
N PRO A 85 -17.37 -6.05 1.91
CA PRO A 85 -18.42 -6.21 0.90
C PRO A 85 -19.65 -5.34 1.19
N ASP A 86 -19.98 -5.13 2.46
CA ASP A 86 -21.11 -4.32 2.91
C ASP A 86 -20.92 -2.81 2.66
N LEU A 87 -19.69 -2.36 2.39
CA LEU A 87 -19.37 -0.97 2.04
C LEU A 87 -19.29 -0.73 0.53
N SER A 88 -19.34 -1.79 -0.29
CA SER A 88 -19.09 -1.72 -1.74
C SER A 88 -20.07 -0.88 -2.54
N GLY A 89 -21.31 -0.71 -2.05
CA GLY A 89 -22.37 0.08 -2.68
C GLY A 89 -22.38 1.57 -2.28
N ARG A 90 -21.49 2.00 -1.39
CA ARG A 90 -21.43 3.38 -0.90
C ARG A 90 -20.57 4.26 -1.82
N MET A 91 -20.71 5.58 -1.68
CA MET A 91 -19.72 6.53 -2.20
C MET A 91 -18.34 6.21 -1.63
N ARG A 92 -17.27 6.38 -2.43
CA ARG A 92 -15.92 5.95 -2.05
C ARG A 92 -15.43 6.63 -0.78
N GLU A 93 -15.76 7.90 -0.61
CA GLU A 93 -15.43 8.70 0.57
C GLU A 93 -16.10 8.13 1.83
N ASP A 94 -17.39 7.82 1.74
CA ASP A 94 -18.16 7.27 2.86
C ASP A 94 -17.73 5.83 3.18
N ALA A 95 -17.44 5.04 2.15
CA ALA A 95 -16.88 3.70 2.29
C ALA A 95 -15.51 3.75 2.98
N ALA A 96 -14.64 4.67 2.59
CA ALA A 96 -13.30 4.82 3.18
C ALA A 96 -13.39 5.24 4.66
N ARG A 97 -14.28 6.18 5.02
CA ARG A 97 -14.51 6.56 6.43
C ARG A 97 -15.04 5.38 7.24
N ALA A 98 -16.08 4.72 6.75
CA ALA A 98 -16.70 3.58 7.43
C ALA A 98 -15.74 2.40 7.58
N PHE A 99 -14.84 2.19 6.61
CA PHE A 99 -13.77 1.19 6.71
C PHE A 99 -12.75 1.58 7.78
N ALA A 100 -12.29 2.83 7.77
CA ALA A 100 -11.31 3.34 8.71
C ALA A 100 -11.80 3.27 10.17
N ASP A 101 -13.11 3.34 10.41
CA ASP A 101 -13.67 3.21 11.77
C ASP A 101 -13.58 1.78 12.35
N ARG A 102 -13.38 0.76 11.49
CA ARG A 102 -13.29 -0.67 11.88
C ARG A 102 -11.90 -1.09 12.34
N THR A 103 -10.86 -0.35 11.99
CA THR A 103 -9.48 -0.73 12.25
C THR A 103 -8.70 0.45 12.81
N THR A 104 -7.63 0.16 13.54
CA THR A 104 -6.67 1.22 13.93
C THR A 104 -5.65 1.50 12.82
N SER A 105 -5.60 0.65 11.79
CA SER A 105 -4.69 0.75 10.65
C SER A 105 -5.02 1.93 9.74
N THR A 106 -4.02 2.36 8.97
CA THR A 106 -4.22 3.34 7.90
C THR A 106 -4.73 2.66 6.64
N LEU A 107 -5.74 3.25 6.00
CA LEU A 107 -6.25 2.87 4.70
C LEU A 107 -5.68 3.78 3.61
N LEU A 108 -5.07 3.19 2.59
CA LEU A 108 -4.81 3.79 1.29
C LEU A 108 -5.69 3.06 0.25
N LEU A 109 -6.83 3.65 -0.07
CA LEU A 109 -7.78 3.12 -1.04
C LEU A 109 -7.38 3.54 -2.46
N LYS A 110 -6.76 2.61 -3.20
CA LYS A 110 -6.29 2.83 -4.58
C LYS A 110 -7.49 3.09 -5.51
N GLY A 111 -7.28 3.91 -6.54
CA GLY A 111 -8.28 4.23 -7.57
C GLY A 111 -8.05 5.61 -8.18
N CYS A 112 -8.97 6.04 -9.05
CA CYS A 112 -8.96 7.41 -9.60
C CYS A 112 -9.10 8.40 -8.44
N ARG A 113 -8.04 9.18 -8.16
CA ARG A 113 -7.83 9.84 -6.85
C ARG A 113 -7.79 8.83 -5.71
N THR A 114 -6.57 8.47 -5.31
CA THR A 114 -6.35 7.62 -4.13
C THR A 114 -6.78 8.36 -2.88
N ILE A 115 -7.46 7.66 -1.96
CA ILE A 115 -7.90 8.20 -0.67
C ILE A 115 -7.03 7.61 0.43
N VAL A 116 -6.50 8.46 1.31
CA VAL A 116 -5.77 8.04 2.51
C VAL A 116 -6.54 8.50 3.74
N THR A 117 -6.74 7.61 4.71
CA THR A 117 -7.41 7.94 5.98
C THR A 117 -7.09 6.92 7.07
N ARG A 118 -7.37 7.30 8.32
CA ARG A 118 -7.40 6.41 9.49
C ARG A 118 -8.56 6.84 10.40
N LYS A 119 -8.90 6.00 11.39
CA LYS A 119 -9.94 6.31 12.37
C LYS A 119 -9.77 7.71 12.97
N GLY A 120 -10.83 8.53 12.89
CA GLY A 120 -10.85 9.89 13.42
C GLY A 120 -10.02 10.93 12.65
N ALA A 121 -9.38 10.56 11.54
CA ALA A 121 -8.62 11.48 10.69
C ALA A 121 -9.46 12.00 9.50
N PRO A 122 -9.12 13.17 8.93
CA PRO A 122 -9.72 13.62 7.68
C PRO A 122 -9.35 12.69 6.51
N LEU A 123 -10.14 12.74 5.44
CA LEU A 123 -9.77 12.11 4.18
C LEU A 123 -8.73 12.97 3.46
N TRP A 124 -7.60 12.35 3.10
CA TRP A 124 -6.64 12.93 2.19
C TRP A 124 -6.82 12.35 0.79
N PHE A 125 -6.71 13.20 -0.22
CA PHE A 125 -6.85 12.82 -1.62
C PHE A 125 -5.53 13.04 -2.33
N ASN A 126 -5.03 12.03 -3.04
CA ASN A 126 -3.87 12.20 -3.90
C ASN A 126 -4.29 12.95 -5.19
N PRO A 127 -3.75 14.15 -5.46
CA PRO A 127 -4.07 14.91 -6.65
C PRO A 127 -3.24 14.50 -7.88
N THR A 128 -2.21 13.67 -7.69
CA THR A 128 -1.26 13.30 -8.74
C THR A 128 -1.60 11.97 -9.41
N GLY A 129 -0.98 11.73 -10.56
CA GLY A 129 -1.04 10.49 -11.31
C GLY A 129 -1.65 10.67 -12.68
N THR A 130 -1.74 9.57 -13.41
CA THR A 130 -2.19 9.53 -14.81
C THR A 130 -2.96 8.24 -15.07
N PRO A 131 -3.94 8.22 -16.00
CA PRO A 131 -4.61 6.98 -16.40
C PRO A 131 -3.66 5.85 -16.81
N GLY A 132 -2.45 6.18 -17.28
CA GLY A 132 -1.42 5.19 -17.62
C GLY A 132 -0.89 4.36 -16.44
N MET A 133 -1.23 4.72 -15.21
CA MET A 133 -0.92 3.92 -14.02
C MET A 133 -1.88 2.73 -13.82
N ALA A 134 -2.90 2.57 -14.67
CA ALA A 134 -3.81 1.43 -14.64
C ALA A 134 -3.18 0.16 -15.28
N THR A 135 -1.92 -0.11 -14.99
CA THR A 135 -1.12 -1.22 -15.54
C THR A 135 -0.62 -2.11 -14.39
N GLY A 136 -0.48 -3.42 -14.66
CA GLY A 136 0.07 -4.37 -13.70
C GLY A 136 1.47 -3.96 -13.20
N GLY A 137 1.77 -4.24 -11.93
CA GLY A 137 3.04 -3.90 -11.29
C GLY A 137 3.12 -2.50 -10.66
N GLN A 138 2.19 -1.59 -10.96
CA GLN A 138 2.15 -0.27 -10.31
C GLN A 138 1.83 -0.36 -8.81
N GLY A 139 1.01 -1.34 -8.43
CA GLY A 139 0.73 -1.66 -7.02
C GLY A 139 1.99 -2.12 -6.28
N ASP A 140 2.77 -3.02 -6.90
CA ASP A 140 4.02 -3.53 -6.29
C ASP A 140 5.06 -2.42 -6.11
N LEU A 141 5.19 -1.53 -7.11
CA LEU A 141 6.05 -0.34 -7.00
C LEU A 141 5.60 0.56 -5.84
N LEU A 142 4.30 0.86 -5.73
CA LEU A 142 3.74 1.66 -4.64
C LEU A 142 4.05 0.99 -3.30
N SER A 143 3.79 -0.30 -3.15
CA SER A 143 4.03 -1.06 -1.91
C SER A 143 5.51 -1.01 -1.49
N GLY A 144 6.45 -1.12 -2.44
CA GLY A 144 7.88 -0.95 -2.17
C GLY A 144 8.24 0.46 -1.69
N VAL A 145 7.70 1.50 -2.35
CA VAL A 145 7.91 2.91 -1.93
C VAL A 145 7.36 3.15 -0.53
N LEU A 146 6.15 2.65 -0.23
CA LEU A 146 5.53 2.75 1.07
C LEU A 146 6.34 2.04 2.15
N GLY A 147 6.81 0.82 1.88
CA GLY A 147 7.68 0.08 2.80
C GLY A 147 8.97 0.83 3.11
N ALA A 148 9.61 1.42 2.10
CA ALA A 148 10.82 2.23 2.29
C ALA A 148 10.55 3.48 3.15
N LEU A 149 9.41 4.16 2.94
CA LEU A 149 9.02 5.32 3.72
C LEU A 149 8.73 4.96 5.18
N LEU A 150 8.08 3.82 5.43
CA LEU A 150 7.88 3.29 6.78
C LEU A 150 9.22 2.94 7.45
N ALA A 151 10.13 2.29 6.72
CA ALA A 151 11.43 1.86 7.24
C ALA A 151 12.31 3.03 7.71
N ILE A 152 12.18 4.21 7.09
CA ILE A 152 12.87 5.43 7.54
C ILE A 152 12.12 6.19 8.65
N GLY A 153 11.07 5.61 9.22
CA GLY A 153 10.36 6.12 10.40
C GLY A 153 9.16 7.03 10.12
N ASN A 154 8.67 7.12 8.88
CA ASN A 154 7.42 7.86 8.64
C ASN A 154 6.23 7.07 9.23
N PRO A 155 5.29 7.72 9.94
CA PRO A 155 4.10 7.04 10.38
C PRO A 155 3.20 6.65 9.18
N PRO A 156 2.33 5.62 9.33
CA PRO A 156 1.58 5.07 8.21
C PRO A 156 0.72 6.05 7.39
N PRO A 157 0.00 7.03 7.99
CA PRO A 157 -0.72 8.03 7.22
C PRO A 157 0.19 8.86 6.33
N GLU A 158 1.29 9.37 6.88
CA GLU A 158 2.25 10.21 6.17
C GLU A 158 2.92 9.43 5.05
N ALA A 159 3.38 8.20 5.32
CA ALA A 159 3.95 7.32 4.32
C ALA A 159 2.97 7.03 3.18
N ALA A 160 1.70 6.77 3.50
CA ALA A 160 0.64 6.55 2.53
C ALA A 160 0.41 7.78 1.63
N ALA A 161 0.30 8.97 2.24
CA ALA A 161 0.05 10.21 1.52
C ALA A 161 1.23 10.60 0.61
N SER A 162 2.45 10.61 1.17
CA SER A 162 3.64 10.97 0.41
C SER A 162 3.95 9.92 -0.65
N GLY A 163 3.84 8.62 -0.34
CA GLY A 163 4.12 7.55 -1.29
C GLY A 163 3.17 7.57 -2.49
N ALA A 164 1.86 7.72 -2.26
CA ALA A 164 0.88 7.85 -3.33
C ALA A 164 1.18 9.08 -4.22
N TRP A 165 1.54 10.20 -3.59
CA TRP A 165 1.91 11.42 -4.30
C TRP A 165 3.19 11.25 -5.12
N ILE A 166 4.24 10.67 -4.53
CA ILE A 166 5.56 10.49 -5.17
C ILE A 166 5.42 9.56 -6.38
N CYS A 167 4.70 8.43 -6.25
CA CYS A 167 4.46 7.52 -7.37
C CYS A 167 3.62 8.20 -8.47
N GLY A 168 2.56 8.92 -8.11
CA GLY A 168 1.74 9.65 -9.09
C GLY A 168 2.52 10.73 -9.82
N ARG A 169 3.32 11.50 -9.08
CA ARG A 169 4.19 12.54 -9.64
C ARG A 169 5.28 11.94 -10.53
N ALA A 170 5.89 10.83 -10.13
CA ALA A 170 6.89 10.15 -10.94
C ALA A 170 6.29 9.67 -12.28
N ALA A 171 5.05 9.20 -12.27
CA ALA A 171 4.32 8.84 -13.49
C ALA A 171 4.05 10.04 -14.41
N GLU A 172 3.63 11.19 -13.84
CA GLU A 172 3.49 12.44 -14.61
C GLU A 172 4.82 12.89 -15.22
N ARG A 173 5.92 12.78 -14.47
CA ARG A 173 7.26 13.12 -14.94
C ARG A 173 7.74 12.19 -16.05
N ALA A 174 7.46 10.90 -15.94
CA ALA A 174 7.79 9.94 -16.99
C ALA A 174 7.14 10.33 -18.33
N LEU A 175 5.90 10.80 -18.30
CA LEU A 175 5.18 11.26 -19.50
C LEU A 175 5.68 12.59 -20.08
N LEU A 176 6.70 13.23 -19.49
CA LEU A 176 7.42 14.33 -20.13
C LEU A 176 8.38 13.82 -21.22
N ASP A 177 8.74 12.53 -21.21
CA ASP A 177 9.48 11.91 -22.30
C ASP A 177 8.56 11.75 -23.52
N PRO A 178 8.86 12.39 -24.67
CA PRO A 178 8.00 12.36 -25.85
C PRO A 178 7.87 10.96 -26.48
N ARG A 179 8.67 9.98 -26.04
CA ARG A 179 8.59 8.59 -26.48
C ARG A 179 7.54 7.79 -25.72
N LEU A 180 7.05 8.31 -24.59
CA LEU A 180 6.07 7.64 -23.74
C LEU A 180 4.68 8.24 -23.95
N SER A 181 3.67 7.40 -23.78
CA SER A 181 2.26 7.78 -23.72
C SER A 181 1.62 7.13 -22.49
N PRO A 182 0.44 7.60 -22.02
CA PRO A 182 -0.28 6.92 -20.95
C PRO A 182 -0.47 5.42 -21.22
N GLN A 183 -0.68 5.02 -22.47
CA GLN A 183 -0.89 3.62 -22.86
C GLN A 183 0.39 2.77 -22.81
N SER A 184 1.56 3.40 -22.95
CA SER A 184 2.86 2.72 -22.93
C SER A 184 3.59 2.83 -21.59
N LEU A 185 3.01 3.52 -20.59
CA LEU A 185 3.66 3.78 -19.32
C LEU A 185 3.82 2.49 -18.51
N LEU A 186 5.05 2.15 -18.15
CA LEU A 186 5.39 0.99 -17.34
C LEU A 186 5.74 1.38 -15.89
N PRO A 187 5.62 0.46 -14.92
CA PRO A 187 6.11 0.68 -13.56
C PRO A 187 7.60 1.06 -13.52
N THR A 188 8.42 0.53 -14.43
CA THR A 188 9.84 0.87 -14.52
C THR A 188 10.09 2.32 -14.95
N ASP A 189 9.21 2.91 -15.75
CA ASP A 189 9.33 4.32 -16.12
C ASP A 189 9.05 5.22 -14.91
N VAL A 190 8.07 4.83 -14.10
CA VAL A 190 7.76 5.48 -12.81
C VAL A 190 8.95 5.32 -11.86
N LEU A 191 9.51 4.11 -11.74
CA LEU A 191 10.69 3.81 -10.91
C LEU A 191 11.86 4.73 -11.25
N HIS A 192 12.22 4.85 -12.53
CA HIS A 192 13.31 5.70 -12.99
C HIS A 192 13.07 7.20 -12.73
N ASN A 193 11.81 7.61 -12.54
CA ASN A 193 11.43 8.99 -12.27
C ASN A 193 11.19 9.30 -10.78
N LEU A 194 11.29 8.31 -9.88
CA LEU A 194 11.11 8.52 -8.44
C LEU A 194 12.05 9.61 -7.90
N GLY A 195 13.33 9.60 -8.27
CA GLY A 195 14.29 10.58 -7.77
C GLY A 195 13.91 12.03 -8.10
N GLY A 196 13.29 12.27 -9.26
CA GLY A 196 12.72 13.56 -9.62
C GLY A 196 11.49 13.92 -8.80
N ALA A 197 10.59 12.95 -8.60
CA ALA A 197 9.40 13.16 -7.77
C ALA A 197 9.73 13.41 -6.30
N PHE A 198 10.76 12.77 -5.73
CA PHE A 198 11.24 13.04 -4.37
C PHE A 198 11.76 14.48 -4.22
N ARG A 199 12.44 15.02 -5.24
CA ARG A 199 12.86 16.44 -5.24
C ARG A 199 11.65 17.37 -5.29
N ASP A 200 10.70 17.11 -6.18
CA ASP A 200 9.45 17.88 -6.26
C ASP A 200 8.67 17.84 -4.93
N TRP A 201 8.68 16.71 -4.22
CA TRP A 201 8.06 16.59 -2.89
C TRP A 201 8.77 17.46 -1.86
N ALA A 202 10.10 17.39 -1.78
CA ALA A 202 10.90 18.17 -0.84
C ALA A 202 10.80 19.68 -1.05
N GLU A 203 10.58 20.14 -2.28
CA GLU A 203 10.35 21.56 -2.58
C GLU A 203 8.96 22.05 -2.12
N ARG A 204 7.97 21.16 -2.03
CA ARG A 204 6.62 21.49 -1.56
C ARG A 204 6.45 21.47 -0.04
N THR A 205 7.34 20.76 0.66
CA THR A 205 7.30 20.61 2.12
C THR A 205 8.25 21.55 2.86
N ARG A 206 9.04 22.36 2.12
CA ARG A 206 9.78 23.52 2.64
C ARG A 206 8.90 24.75 2.67
#